data_AF-A0A8T9SBF7-F1
#
_entry.id   AF-A0A8T9SBF7-F1
#
_cell.length_a   1.000
_cell.length_b   1.000
_cell.length_c   1.000
_cell.angle_alpha   90.00
_cell.angle_beta   90.00
_cell.angle_gamma   90.00
#
_symmetry.space_group_name_H-M   'P 1'
#
loop_
_entity.id
_entity.type
_entity.pdbx_description
1 polymer ?
#
loop_
_entity_poly.entity_id
_entity_poly.type
_entity_poly.pdbx_seq_one_letter_code
_entity_poly.pdbx_strand_id
1 'polypeptide(L)'
;MAHLTGAFGEVLAVYLQHKHTPEAQLFGHAALFLAEFLAQDEPAWRRRLAVVRALPVPPEVHAFPRGRRAFAEIVTAWHDAPDGVVPASLLAQVRQEARDVPHTVVPQGPLPAFYNLFPAGYHFFVAEALFLTSQFSALLDWLTFTNQQFPELAWLETNVFDQLLRAFRAVAELRTGLISARAPHLHSLFNLETNSWLLDYFQVHIWLVELHFAAGTDAAEETRLRSHIREFAAQYRMPFFERVAAGIGAA
;
A
#
# COMPACT_ATOMS: atom_id res chain seq x y z
N MET A 1 3.59 -10.53 19.16
CA MET A 1 3.78 -9.81 17.88
C MET A 1 2.45 -9.22 17.47
N ALA A 2 2.43 -7.93 17.10
CA ALA A 2 1.22 -7.17 16.79
C ALA A 2 0.79 -7.43 15.34
N HIS A 3 0.07 -8.52 15.09
CA HIS A 3 -0.49 -8.80 13.77
C HIS A 3 -1.85 -8.12 13.63
N LEU A 4 -2.07 -7.41 12.51
CA LEU A 4 -3.38 -6.80 12.18
C LEU A 4 -4.52 -7.84 12.25
N THR A 5 -4.24 -9.09 11.89
CA THR A 5 -5.13 -10.26 11.93
C THR A 5 -5.06 -11.07 13.24
N GLY A 6 -4.34 -10.56 14.25
CA GLY A 6 -4.15 -11.20 15.56
C GLY A 6 -4.41 -10.23 16.71
N ALA A 7 -3.64 -10.35 17.79
CA ALA A 7 -3.86 -9.60 19.04
C ALA A 7 -3.93 -8.06 18.87
N PHE A 8 -3.27 -7.50 17.86
CA PHE A 8 -3.37 -6.06 17.59
C PHE A 8 -4.74 -5.67 17.02
N GLY A 9 -5.33 -6.49 16.15
CA GLY A 9 -6.69 -6.29 15.65
C GLY A 9 -7.73 -6.35 16.79
N GLU A 10 -7.57 -7.27 17.74
CA GLU A 10 -8.41 -7.37 18.93
C GLU A 10 -8.30 -6.13 19.83
N VAL A 11 -7.06 -5.71 20.14
CA VAL A 11 -6.82 -4.48 20.91
C VAL A 11 -7.40 -3.27 20.20
N LEU A 12 -7.26 -3.17 18.87
CA LEU A 12 -7.79 -2.08 18.10
C LEU A 12 -9.33 -2.08 18.10
N ALA A 13 -9.96 -3.24 17.98
CA ALA A 13 -11.41 -3.38 18.07
C ALA A 13 -11.94 -2.91 19.43
N VAL A 14 -11.26 -3.25 20.53
CA VAL A 14 -11.60 -2.78 21.88
C VAL A 14 -11.34 -1.27 22.01
N TYR A 15 -10.20 -0.78 21.53
CA TYR A 15 -9.86 0.65 21.56
C TYR A 15 -10.93 1.51 20.88
N LEU A 16 -11.45 1.06 19.74
CA LEU A 16 -12.49 1.77 18.98
C LEU A 16 -13.85 1.83 19.70
N GLN A 17 -14.11 0.96 20.67
CA GLN A 17 -15.30 1.06 21.52
C GLN A 17 -15.21 2.24 22.50
N HIS A 18 -14.00 2.73 22.78
CA HIS A 18 -13.76 3.78 23.77
C HIS A 18 -13.29 5.11 23.15
N LYS A 19 -12.70 5.08 21.94
CA LYS A 19 -12.17 6.28 21.27
C LYS A 19 -13.03 6.72 20.09
N HIS A 20 -13.91 7.70 20.30
CA HIS A 20 -14.90 8.11 19.29
C HIS A 20 -14.51 9.31 18.41
N THR A 21 -13.24 9.75 18.43
CA THR A 21 -12.84 10.87 17.55
C THR A 21 -12.91 10.42 16.07
N PRO A 22 -13.36 11.28 15.14
CA PRO A 22 -13.47 10.93 13.72
C PRO A 22 -12.18 10.32 13.14
N GLU A 23 -11.04 10.91 13.46
CA GLU A 23 -9.73 10.40 13.02
C GLU A 23 -9.40 9.02 13.57
N ALA A 24 -9.63 8.77 14.87
CA ALA A 24 -9.33 7.47 15.47
C ALA A 24 -10.26 6.37 14.92
N GLN A 25 -11.53 6.70 14.72
CA GLN A 25 -12.51 5.82 14.11
C GLN A 25 -12.13 5.49 12.67
N LEU A 26 -11.77 6.50 11.88
CA LEU A 26 -11.35 6.30 10.48
C LEU A 26 -10.07 5.46 10.40
N PHE A 27 -9.05 5.82 11.19
CA PHE A 27 -7.81 5.07 11.26
C PHE A 27 -8.05 3.61 11.63
N GLY A 28 -8.75 3.36 12.73
CA GLY A 28 -8.89 2.02 13.27
C GLY A 28 -9.80 1.14 12.42
N HIS A 29 -10.93 1.66 11.92
CA HIS A 29 -11.78 0.87 11.03
C HIS A 29 -11.13 0.61 9.67
N ALA A 30 -10.33 1.53 9.13
CA ALA A 30 -9.58 1.27 7.91
C ALA A 30 -8.43 0.28 8.13
N ALA A 31 -7.79 0.28 9.31
CA ALA A 31 -6.80 -0.74 9.67
C ALA A 31 -7.41 -2.14 9.85
N LEU A 32 -8.59 -2.24 10.47
CA LEU A 32 -9.34 -3.49 10.56
C LEU A 32 -9.79 -3.98 9.19
N PHE A 33 -10.23 -3.07 8.32
CA PHE A 33 -10.57 -3.42 6.93
C PHE A 33 -9.36 -4.05 6.23
N LEU A 34 -8.19 -3.41 6.32
CA LEU A 34 -6.97 -3.93 5.71
C LEU A 34 -6.64 -5.33 6.25
N ALA A 35 -6.74 -5.53 7.56
CA ALA A 35 -6.52 -6.84 8.19
C ALA A 35 -7.45 -7.92 7.61
N GLU A 36 -8.75 -7.64 7.62
CA GLU A 36 -9.81 -8.54 7.17
C GLU A 36 -9.69 -8.82 5.65
N PHE A 37 -9.31 -7.81 4.86
CA PHE A 37 -9.07 -7.93 3.41
C PHE A 37 -7.84 -8.80 3.11
N LEU A 38 -6.71 -8.55 3.78
CA LEU A 38 -5.49 -9.34 3.60
C LEU A 38 -5.67 -10.79 4.04
N ALA A 39 -6.50 -11.01 5.06
CA ALA A 39 -6.92 -12.33 5.52
C ALA A 39 -7.92 -13.04 4.58
N GLN A 40 -8.43 -12.33 3.56
CA GLN A 40 -9.48 -12.78 2.65
C GLN A 40 -10.81 -13.15 3.35
N ASP A 41 -11.13 -12.51 4.49
CA ASP A 41 -12.42 -12.65 5.17
C ASP A 41 -13.44 -11.67 4.54
N GLU A 42 -14.01 -12.05 3.40
CA GLU A 42 -14.96 -11.21 2.66
C GLU A 42 -16.17 -10.75 3.46
N PRO A 43 -16.89 -11.61 4.19
CA PRO A 43 -17.97 -11.16 5.04
C PRO A 43 -17.55 -10.09 6.06
N ALA A 44 -16.35 -10.20 6.65
CA ALA A 44 -15.85 -9.22 7.60
C ALA A 44 -15.49 -7.89 6.93
N TRP A 45 -14.63 -7.90 5.91
CA TRP A 45 -14.16 -6.65 5.32
C TRP A 45 -15.29 -5.91 4.58
N ARG A 46 -16.30 -6.61 4.03
CA ARG A 46 -17.51 -5.96 3.46
C ARG A 46 -18.30 -5.18 4.50
N ARG A 47 -18.52 -5.77 5.68
CA ARG A 47 -19.18 -5.07 6.80
C ARG A 47 -18.34 -3.87 7.25
N ARG A 48 -17.02 -4.03 7.31
CA ARG A 48 -16.11 -2.95 7.69
C ARG A 48 -16.08 -1.82 6.69
N LEU A 49 -16.11 -2.13 5.40
CA LEU A 49 -16.15 -1.15 4.32
C LEU A 49 -17.37 -0.24 4.44
N ALA A 50 -18.53 -0.80 4.75
CA ALA A 50 -19.75 0.00 4.97
C ALA A 50 -19.55 1.00 6.12
N VAL A 51 -18.89 0.60 7.20
CA VAL A 51 -18.53 1.50 8.31
C VAL A 51 -17.54 2.57 7.84
N VAL A 52 -16.43 2.18 7.21
CA VAL A 52 -15.39 3.12 6.73
C VAL A 52 -15.96 4.18 5.79
N ARG A 53 -16.87 3.80 4.89
CA ARG A 53 -17.55 4.74 3.97
C ARG A 53 -18.48 5.71 4.68
N ALA A 54 -19.14 5.28 5.76
CA ALA A 54 -20.08 6.09 6.52
C ALA A 54 -19.40 7.06 7.51
N LEU A 55 -18.12 6.84 7.85
CA LEU A 55 -17.40 7.70 8.78
C LEU A 55 -17.19 9.11 8.20
N PRO A 56 -17.40 10.17 9.00
CA PRO A 56 -17.10 11.53 8.58
C PRO A 56 -15.59 11.72 8.44
N VAL A 57 -15.20 12.57 7.49
CA VAL A 57 -13.79 12.92 7.25
C VAL A 57 -13.61 14.44 7.36
N PRO A 58 -13.58 15.00 8.59
CA PRO A 58 -13.33 16.41 8.81
C PRO A 58 -12.04 16.91 8.12
N PRO A 59 -11.99 18.16 7.61
CA PRO A 59 -10.84 18.71 6.88
C PRO A 59 -9.47 18.51 7.56
N GLU A 60 -9.45 18.57 8.89
CA GLU A 60 -8.26 18.45 9.74
C GLU A 60 -7.72 17.02 9.93
N VAL A 61 -8.47 16.00 9.48
CA VAL A 61 -8.03 14.60 9.61
C VAL A 61 -6.74 14.38 8.81
N HIS A 62 -5.76 13.75 9.46
CA HIS A 62 -4.46 13.43 8.87
C HIS A 62 -4.56 12.64 7.55
N ALA A 63 -3.57 12.82 6.68
CA ALA A 63 -3.51 12.21 5.35
C ALA A 63 -3.59 10.67 5.37
N PHE A 64 -3.00 10.01 6.37
CA PHE A 64 -2.92 8.55 6.44
C PHE A 64 -4.29 7.86 6.57
N PRO A 65 -5.15 8.18 7.57
CA PRO A 65 -6.50 7.62 7.66
C PRO A 65 -7.34 7.83 6.39
N ARG A 66 -7.21 8.99 5.75
CA ARG A 66 -7.86 9.30 4.47
C ARG A 66 -7.37 8.38 3.35
N GLY A 67 -6.04 8.23 3.22
CA GLY A 67 -5.43 7.34 2.24
C GLY A 67 -5.85 5.88 2.41
N ARG A 68 -5.94 5.39 3.65
CA ARG A 68 -6.42 4.02 3.92
C ARG A 68 -7.88 3.80 3.51
N ARG A 69 -8.73 4.82 3.62
CA ARG A 69 -10.09 4.77 3.06
C ARG A 69 -10.05 4.69 1.53
N ALA A 70 -9.25 5.53 0.88
CA ALA A 70 -9.09 5.48 -0.58
C ALA A 70 -8.58 4.11 -1.06
N PHE A 71 -7.60 3.53 -0.35
CA PHE A 71 -7.14 2.16 -0.56
C PHE A 71 -8.31 1.17 -0.49
N ALA A 72 -9.11 1.23 0.57
CA ALA A 72 -10.25 0.33 0.76
C ALA A 72 -11.27 0.42 -0.39
N GLU A 73 -11.53 1.64 -0.88
CA GLU A 73 -12.44 1.85 -2.01
C GLU A 73 -11.88 1.28 -3.32
N ILE A 74 -10.59 1.49 -3.60
CA ILE A 74 -9.93 0.97 -4.81
C ILE A 74 -9.87 -0.56 -4.82
N VAL A 75 -9.38 -1.18 -3.74
CA VAL A 75 -9.25 -2.64 -3.68
C VAL A 75 -10.61 -3.34 -3.69
N THR A 76 -11.66 -2.70 -3.17
CA THR A 76 -13.03 -3.21 -3.29
C THR A 76 -13.51 -3.13 -4.74
N ALA A 77 -13.33 -1.99 -5.42
CA ALA A 77 -13.75 -1.85 -6.81
C ALA A 77 -13.06 -2.88 -7.71
N TRP A 78 -11.77 -3.15 -7.46
CA TRP A 78 -11.05 -4.25 -8.10
C TRP A 78 -11.61 -5.62 -7.69
N HIS A 79 -11.88 -5.87 -6.41
CA HIS A 79 -12.41 -7.15 -5.97
C HIS A 79 -13.75 -7.49 -6.63
N ASP A 80 -14.61 -6.48 -6.84
CA ASP A 80 -15.90 -6.62 -7.52
C ASP A 80 -15.77 -6.87 -9.03
N ALA A 81 -14.65 -6.46 -9.64
CA ALA A 81 -14.37 -6.61 -11.06
C ALA A 81 -12.85 -6.80 -11.30
N PRO A 82 -12.30 -8.01 -11.01
CA PRO A 82 -10.84 -8.21 -10.92
C PRO A 82 -10.10 -8.10 -12.27
N ASP A 83 -10.80 -8.39 -13.37
CA ASP A 83 -10.30 -8.24 -14.74
C ASP A 83 -10.58 -6.83 -15.31
N GLY A 84 -11.28 -6.00 -14.54
CA GLY A 84 -11.66 -4.64 -14.91
C GLY A 84 -10.58 -3.63 -14.56
N VAL A 85 -10.66 -2.47 -15.23
CA VAL A 85 -9.92 -1.28 -14.82
C VAL A 85 -10.70 -0.59 -13.70
N VAL A 86 -9.99 -0.06 -12.70
CA VAL A 86 -10.61 0.74 -11.62
C VAL A 86 -11.41 1.89 -12.26
N PRO A 87 -12.68 2.13 -11.86
CA PRO A 87 -13.52 3.13 -12.49
C PRO A 87 -12.87 4.51 -12.54
N ALA A 88 -12.88 5.15 -13.72
CA ALA A 88 -12.31 6.48 -13.91
C ALA A 88 -12.94 7.54 -12.98
N SER A 89 -14.23 7.40 -12.65
CA SER A 89 -14.92 8.25 -11.67
C SER A 89 -14.32 8.13 -10.27
N LEU A 90 -13.98 6.91 -9.83
CA LEU A 90 -13.33 6.67 -8.55
C LEU A 90 -11.92 7.27 -8.54
N LEU A 91 -11.13 7.05 -9.60
CA LEU A 91 -9.79 7.65 -9.71
C LEU A 91 -9.84 9.18 -9.73
N ALA A 92 -10.84 9.78 -10.39
CA ALA A 92 -11.04 11.23 -10.39
C ALA A 92 -11.40 11.77 -9.00
N GLN A 93 -12.28 11.07 -8.27
CA GLN A 93 -12.63 11.42 -6.89
C GLN A 93 -11.40 11.37 -5.97
N VAL A 94 -10.67 10.25 -5.98
CA VAL A 94 -9.45 10.05 -5.19
C VAL A 94 -8.39 11.11 -5.52
N ARG A 95 -8.26 11.49 -6.80
CA ARG A 95 -7.35 12.57 -7.21
C ARG A 95 -7.79 13.94 -6.70
N GLN A 96 -9.10 14.21 -6.68
CA GLN A 96 -9.61 15.47 -6.13
C GLN A 96 -9.36 15.53 -4.62
N GLU A 97 -9.72 14.46 -3.89
CA GLU A 97 -9.43 14.35 -2.46
C GLU A 97 -7.95 14.56 -2.16
N ALA A 98 -7.05 13.95 -2.93
CA ALA A 98 -5.61 14.10 -2.75
C ALA A 98 -5.10 15.55 -2.83
N ARG A 99 -5.74 16.41 -3.63
CA ARG A 99 -5.42 17.85 -3.70
C ARG A 99 -5.89 18.61 -2.46
N ASP A 100 -6.95 18.13 -1.83
CA ASP A 100 -7.60 18.77 -0.69
C ASP A 100 -7.06 18.25 0.66
N VAL A 101 -6.23 17.20 0.66
CA VAL A 101 -5.57 16.68 1.86
C VAL A 101 -4.52 17.69 2.35
N PRO A 102 -4.51 18.04 3.65
CA PRO A 102 -3.48 18.88 4.22
C PRO A 102 -2.08 18.30 4.00
N HIS A 103 -1.16 19.11 3.46
CA HIS A 103 0.24 18.73 3.33
C HIS A 103 0.91 18.73 4.71
N THR A 104 1.51 17.60 5.08
CA THR A 104 2.34 17.54 6.29
C THR A 104 3.64 18.30 6.03
N VAL A 105 3.96 19.27 6.89
CA VAL A 105 5.20 20.05 6.78
C VAL A 105 6.41 19.11 6.94
N VAL A 106 7.31 19.14 5.96
CA VAL A 106 8.58 18.40 6.02
C VAL A 106 9.64 19.23 6.76
N PRO A 107 10.17 18.76 7.91
CA PRO A 107 11.27 19.43 8.60
C PRO A 107 12.49 19.55 7.70
N GLN A 108 13.17 20.70 7.76
CA GLN A 108 14.44 20.89 7.09
C GLN A 108 15.56 20.32 7.97
N GLY A 109 16.00 19.10 7.68
CA GLY A 109 17.09 18.43 8.38
C GLY A 109 17.21 16.95 7.98
N PRO A 110 18.35 16.30 8.25
CA PRO A 110 18.50 14.87 7.98
C PRO A 110 17.52 14.08 8.87
N LEU A 111 16.50 13.49 8.25
CA LEU A 111 15.63 12.52 8.90
C LEU A 111 16.37 11.17 8.95
N PRO A 112 16.40 10.45 10.07
CA PRO A 112 16.86 9.08 10.02
C PRO A 112 15.91 8.25 9.15
N ALA A 113 16.44 7.17 8.58
CA ALA A 113 15.82 6.35 7.52
C ALA A 113 14.42 5.76 7.85
N PHE A 114 13.92 5.96 9.07
CA PHE A 114 12.68 5.36 9.56
C PHE A 114 11.71 6.34 10.25
N TYR A 115 11.75 7.65 9.94
CA TYR A 115 10.84 8.57 10.64
C TYR A 115 9.37 8.43 10.19
N ASN A 116 8.45 8.56 11.17
CA ASN A 116 6.99 8.63 11.05
C ASN A 116 6.46 9.81 10.21
N LEU A 117 7.33 10.47 9.46
CA LEU A 117 7.00 11.60 8.64
C LEU A 117 7.02 11.16 7.18
N PHE A 118 5.83 11.07 6.62
CA PHE A 118 5.70 10.84 5.19
C PHE A 118 4.64 11.79 4.63
N PRO A 119 5.06 12.89 3.97
CA PRO A 119 4.16 13.96 3.55
C PRO A 119 3.12 13.51 2.52
N ALA A 120 3.49 12.51 1.71
CA ALA A 120 2.63 11.94 0.67
C ALA A 120 1.79 10.74 1.18
N GLY A 121 1.48 10.65 2.48
CA GLY A 121 0.79 9.50 3.09
C GLY A 121 -0.50 9.05 2.40
N TYR A 122 -1.36 9.99 1.99
CA TYR A 122 -2.53 9.65 1.18
C TYR A 122 -2.15 9.00 -0.15
N HIS A 123 -1.16 9.57 -0.83
CA HIS A 123 -0.72 9.16 -2.16
C HIS A 123 -0.06 7.78 -2.14
N PHE A 124 0.65 7.41 -1.06
CA PHE A 124 1.19 6.07 -0.90
C PHE A 124 0.12 5.00 -0.85
N PHE A 125 -0.94 5.16 -0.05
CA PHE A 125 -2.00 4.15 0.02
C PHE A 125 -2.74 3.99 -1.30
N VAL A 126 -2.92 5.06 -2.08
CA VAL A 126 -3.49 4.96 -3.42
C VAL A 126 -2.53 4.21 -4.37
N ALA A 127 -1.24 4.54 -4.35
CA ALA A 127 -0.23 3.86 -5.15
C ALA A 127 -0.13 2.36 -4.81
N GLU A 128 -0.15 2.03 -3.52
CA GLU A 128 -0.16 0.67 -3.01
C GLU A 128 -1.40 -0.10 -3.49
N ALA A 129 -2.58 0.50 -3.42
CA ALA A 129 -3.81 -0.13 -3.90
C ALA A 129 -3.72 -0.43 -5.41
N LEU A 130 -3.26 0.53 -6.22
CA LEU A 130 -3.10 0.37 -7.66
C LEU A 130 -2.03 -0.68 -8.01
N PHE A 131 -0.95 -0.75 -7.23
CA PHE A 131 0.10 -1.77 -7.38
C PHE A 131 -0.45 -3.18 -7.10
N LEU A 132 -1.08 -3.39 -5.94
CA LEU A 132 -1.61 -4.69 -5.53
C LEU A 132 -2.74 -5.19 -6.44
N THR A 133 -3.42 -4.28 -7.13
CA THR A 133 -4.52 -4.58 -8.08
C THR A 133 -4.06 -4.57 -9.54
N SER A 134 -2.75 -4.53 -9.79
CA SER A 134 -2.13 -4.56 -11.13
C SER A 134 -2.59 -3.46 -12.10
N GLN A 135 -3.02 -2.31 -11.57
CA GLN A 135 -3.52 -1.18 -12.35
C GLN A 135 -2.35 -0.29 -12.82
N PHE A 136 -1.37 -0.87 -13.52
CA PHE A 136 -0.06 -0.25 -13.75
C PHE A 136 -0.10 1.06 -14.54
N SER A 137 -0.97 1.20 -15.54
CA SER A 137 -1.11 2.47 -16.27
C SER A 137 -1.63 3.58 -15.34
N ALA A 138 -2.67 3.31 -14.55
CA ALA A 138 -3.19 4.26 -13.57
C ALA A 138 -2.17 4.57 -12.47
N LEU A 139 -1.37 3.59 -12.06
CA LEU A 139 -0.29 3.76 -11.10
C LEU A 139 0.78 4.74 -11.62
N LEU A 140 1.18 4.67 -12.89
CA LEU A 140 2.14 5.62 -13.48
C LEU A 140 1.61 7.05 -13.49
N ASP A 141 0.35 7.24 -13.89
CA ASP A 141 -0.30 8.54 -13.86
C ASP A 141 -0.36 9.09 -12.44
N TRP A 142 -0.70 8.23 -11.46
CA TRP A 142 -0.76 8.58 -10.06
C TRP A 142 0.60 8.97 -9.48
N LEU A 143 1.65 8.20 -9.76
CA LEU A 143 3.00 8.48 -9.29
C LEU A 143 3.57 9.76 -9.92
N THR A 144 3.20 10.05 -11.17
CA THR A 144 3.56 11.31 -11.84
C THR A 144 2.87 12.49 -11.17
N PHE A 145 1.58 12.36 -10.88
CA PHE A 145 0.84 13.35 -10.09
C PHE A 145 1.44 13.54 -8.68
N THR A 146 1.82 12.44 -8.02
CA THR A 146 2.41 12.47 -6.66
C THR A 146 3.71 13.27 -6.65
N ASN A 147 4.62 13.02 -7.59
CA ASN A 147 5.90 13.74 -7.69
C ASN A 147 5.71 15.24 -8.02
N GLN A 148 4.62 15.61 -8.71
CA GLN A 148 4.29 17.01 -8.95
C GLN A 148 3.76 17.72 -7.70
N GLN A 149 3.02 17.00 -6.85
CA GLN A 149 2.47 17.55 -5.61
C GLN A 149 3.51 17.60 -4.47
N PHE A 150 4.44 16.64 -4.45
CA PHE A 150 5.46 16.49 -3.41
C PHE A 150 6.88 16.42 -4.02
N PRO A 151 7.39 17.52 -4.60
CA PRO A 151 8.75 17.55 -5.15
C PRO A 151 9.84 17.21 -4.13
N GLU A 152 9.57 17.41 -2.83
CA GLU A 152 10.45 17.04 -1.73
C GLU A 152 10.77 15.54 -1.62
N LEU A 153 9.93 14.66 -2.20
CA LEU A 153 10.19 13.21 -2.18
C LEU A 153 11.55 12.87 -2.80
N ALA A 154 12.03 13.70 -3.75
CA ALA A 154 13.32 13.52 -4.40
C ALA A 154 14.50 13.44 -3.42
N TRP A 155 14.47 14.18 -2.30
CA TRP A 155 15.53 14.18 -1.30
C TRP A 155 15.24 13.29 -0.08
N LEU A 156 14.09 12.61 -0.04
CA LEU A 156 13.73 11.64 1.00
C LEU A 156 14.14 10.21 0.63
N GLU A 157 15.30 10.05 -0.01
CA GLU A 157 15.72 8.78 -0.64
C GLU A 157 15.87 7.60 0.32
N THR A 158 16.07 7.89 1.61
CA THR A 158 16.16 6.88 2.68
C THR A 158 14.82 6.57 3.34
N ASN A 159 13.74 7.23 2.93
CA ASN A 159 12.40 6.99 3.46
C ASN A 159 11.78 5.75 2.80
N VAL A 160 11.39 4.76 3.61
CA VAL A 160 10.82 3.50 3.11
C VAL A 160 9.60 3.67 2.21
N PHE A 161 8.74 4.66 2.47
CA PHE A 161 7.57 4.91 1.62
C PHE A 161 7.98 5.47 0.25
N ASP A 162 8.93 6.40 0.20
CA ASP A 162 9.46 6.92 -1.08
C ASP A 162 10.15 5.80 -1.87
N GLN A 163 10.94 4.96 -1.22
CA GLN A 163 11.59 3.82 -1.85
C GLN A 163 10.57 2.84 -2.45
N LEU A 164 9.47 2.56 -1.74
CA LEU A 164 8.37 1.76 -2.27
C LEU A 164 7.68 2.45 -3.44
N LEU A 165 7.46 3.77 -3.41
CA LEU A 165 6.89 4.50 -4.57
C LEU A 165 7.80 4.42 -5.80
N ARG A 166 9.12 4.53 -5.63
CA ARG A 166 10.10 4.34 -6.72
C ARG A 166 10.09 2.90 -7.24
N ALA A 167 9.99 1.92 -6.35
CA ALA A 167 9.87 0.51 -6.73
C ALA A 167 8.57 0.22 -7.51
N PHE A 168 7.44 0.75 -7.04
CA PHE A 168 6.15 0.65 -7.73
C PHE A 168 6.19 1.32 -9.10
N ARG A 169 6.85 2.48 -9.23
CA ARG A 169 7.08 3.13 -10.54
C ARG A 169 7.82 2.20 -11.48
N ALA A 170 8.95 1.63 -11.05
CA ALA A 170 9.77 0.77 -11.90
C ALA A 170 9.00 -0.48 -12.38
N VAL A 171 8.19 -1.09 -11.50
CA VAL A 171 7.32 -2.20 -11.90
C VAL A 171 6.26 -1.72 -12.89
N ALA A 172 5.63 -0.58 -12.65
CA ALA A 172 4.60 -0.08 -13.54
C ALA A 172 5.17 0.24 -14.94
N GLU A 173 6.36 0.86 -15.02
CA GLU A 173 7.08 1.09 -16.28
C GLU A 173 7.41 -0.22 -17.01
N LEU A 174 7.84 -1.25 -16.27
CA LEU A 174 8.08 -2.59 -16.84
C LEU A 174 6.79 -3.17 -17.42
N ARG A 175 5.70 -3.13 -16.66
CA ARG A 175 4.42 -3.78 -17.02
C ARG A 175 3.66 -3.03 -18.11
N THR A 176 3.92 -1.74 -18.30
CA THR A 176 3.38 -0.96 -19.43
C THR A 176 4.34 -0.90 -20.63
N GLY A 177 5.46 -1.63 -20.61
CA GLY A 177 6.41 -1.70 -21.72
C GLY A 177 7.21 -0.41 -21.97
N LEU A 178 7.28 0.50 -20.98
CA LEU A 178 8.08 1.72 -21.07
C LEU A 178 9.57 1.45 -20.82
N ILE A 179 9.91 0.40 -20.07
CA ILE A 179 11.28 -0.10 -19.89
C ILE A 179 11.36 -1.60 -20.19
N SER A 180 12.48 -2.05 -20.75
CA SER A 180 12.65 -3.44 -21.20
C SER A 180 13.51 -4.32 -20.29
N ALA A 181 14.32 -3.79 -19.36
CA ALA A 181 15.14 -4.63 -18.47
C ALA A 181 15.72 -3.91 -17.24
N ARG A 182 15.60 -4.58 -16.10
CA ARG A 182 16.25 -4.39 -14.77
C ARG A 182 16.13 -3.02 -14.09
N ALA A 183 15.39 -2.99 -12.98
CA ALA A 183 15.53 -1.93 -11.99
C ALA A 183 16.93 -1.99 -11.34
N PRO A 184 17.67 -0.88 -11.25
CA PRO A 184 18.93 -0.84 -10.54
C PRO A 184 18.68 -0.99 -9.03
N HIS A 185 19.33 -1.99 -8.43
CA HIS A 185 19.66 -2.10 -7.01
C HIS A 185 18.53 -1.84 -6.00
N LEU A 186 17.38 -2.51 -6.13
CA LEU A 186 16.33 -2.49 -5.09
C LEU A 186 16.84 -2.98 -3.72
N HIS A 187 17.75 -3.96 -3.72
CA HIS A 187 18.41 -4.47 -2.50
C HIS A 187 19.20 -3.39 -1.72
N SER A 188 19.69 -2.32 -2.36
CA SER A 188 20.39 -1.23 -1.64
C SER A 188 19.45 -0.18 -1.04
N LEU A 189 18.16 -0.21 -1.40
CA LEU A 189 17.20 0.77 -0.89
C LEU A 189 16.82 0.45 0.55
N PHE A 190 16.66 -0.83 0.91
CA PHE A 190 15.97 -1.21 2.14
C PHE A 190 16.93 -1.67 3.25
N ASN A 191 17.57 -0.73 3.95
CA ASN A 191 18.29 -1.04 5.20
C ASN A 191 17.35 -0.89 6.41
N LEU A 192 16.54 -1.94 6.64
CA LEU A 192 15.44 -1.94 7.60
C LEU A 192 15.89 -2.51 8.96
N GLU A 193 16.70 -1.77 9.73
CA GLU A 193 17.23 -2.28 11.01
C GLU A 193 16.39 -1.91 12.25
N THR A 194 15.27 -1.20 12.12
CA THR A 194 14.44 -0.83 13.29
C THR A 194 12.95 -0.93 12.99
N ASN A 195 12.20 -1.66 13.84
CA ASN A 195 10.72 -1.87 13.87
C ASN A 195 10.13 -3.09 13.12
N SER A 196 10.54 -4.30 13.52
CA SER A 196 10.21 -5.60 12.91
C SER A 196 8.83 -5.79 12.27
N TRP A 197 7.73 -5.39 12.92
CA TRP A 197 6.38 -5.66 12.38
C TRP A 197 6.00 -4.78 11.17
N LEU A 198 6.48 -3.54 11.12
CA LEU A 198 6.28 -2.67 9.95
C LEU A 198 7.20 -3.12 8.82
N LEU A 199 8.37 -3.69 9.17
CA LEU A 199 9.29 -4.28 8.21
C LEU A 199 8.64 -5.46 7.51
N ASP A 200 7.97 -6.35 8.24
CA ASP A 200 7.31 -7.53 7.66
C ASP A 200 6.32 -7.13 6.55
N TYR A 201 5.45 -6.15 6.81
CA TYR A 201 4.48 -5.67 5.82
C TYR A 201 5.15 -5.04 4.59
N PHE A 202 6.23 -4.28 4.74
CA PHE A 202 6.95 -3.71 3.59
C PHE A 202 7.82 -4.74 2.88
N GLN A 203 8.35 -5.73 3.60
CA GLN A 203 9.19 -6.78 3.06
C GLN A 203 8.44 -7.63 2.03
N VAL A 204 7.16 -7.95 2.27
CA VAL A 204 6.36 -8.65 1.26
C VAL A 204 6.14 -7.82 0.01
N HIS A 205 6.00 -6.49 0.12
CA HIS A 205 5.94 -5.60 -1.05
C HIS A 205 7.25 -5.60 -1.84
N ILE A 206 8.40 -5.62 -1.15
CA ILE A 206 9.71 -5.75 -1.79
C ILE A 206 9.79 -7.07 -2.57
N TRP A 207 9.40 -8.20 -1.96
CA TRP A 207 9.38 -9.48 -2.68
C TRP A 207 8.44 -9.49 -3.87
N LEU A 208 7.26 -8.85 -3.78
CA LEU A 208 6.34 -8.71 -4.90
C LEU A 208 6.95 -7.88 -6.04
N VAL A 209 7.62 -6.78 -5.72
CA VAL A 209 8.34 -5.96 -6.70
C VAL A 209 9.43 -6.79 -7.37
N GLU A 210 10.28 -7.48 -6.61
CA GLU A 210 11.34 -8.32 -7.15
C GLU A 210 10.79 -9.46 -8.01
N LEU A 211 9.64 -10.01 -7.62
CA LEU A 211 8.97 -11.07 -8.37
C LEU A 211 8.51 -10.59 -9.75
N HIS A 212 8.05 -9.34 -9.88
CA HIS A 212 7.72 -8.77 -11.20
C HIS A 212 8.92 -8.70 -12.14
N PHE A 213 10.14 -8.48 -11.62
CA PHE A 213 11.36 -8.45 -12.42
C PHE A 213 11.90 -9.86 -12.72
N ALA A 214 11.79 -10.79 -11.78
CA ALA A 214 12.25 -12.16 -11.94
C ALA A 214 11.32 -12.99 -12.86
N ALA A 215 10.02 -12.69 -12.88
CA ALA A 215 9.03 -13.45 -13.63
C ALA A 215 9.38 -13.56 -15.12
N GLY A 216 9.60 -14.79 -15.59
CA GLY A 216 9.96 -15.08 -16.97
C GLY A 216 11.41 -14.75 -17.37
N THR A 217 12.25 -14.27 -16.44
CA THR A 217 13.67 -13.96 -16.69
C THR A 217 14.64 -14.75 -15.82
N ASP A 218 14.25 -15.11 -14.59
CA ASP A 218 15.04 -15.90 -13.64
C ASP A 218 14.14 -16.86 -12.85
N ALA A 219 14.06 -18.11 -13.31
CA ALA A 219 13.17 -19.11 -12.73
C ALA A 219 13.57 -19.53 -11.29
N ALA A 220 14.87 -19.46 -10.97
CA ALA A 220 15.36 -19.83 -9.64
C ALA A 220 14.95 -18.74 -8.63
N GLU A 221 15.17 -17.48 -9.01
CA GLU A 221 14.78 -16.33 -8.20
C GLU A 221 13.26 -16.21 -8.06
N GLU A 222 12.51 -16.43 -9.15
CA GLU A 222 11.05 -16.50 -9.12
C GLU A 222 10.55 -17.54 -8.11
N THR A 223 11.12 -18.75 -8.13
CA THR A 223 10.75 -19.83 -7.21
C THR A 223 11.06 -19.44 -5.75
N ARG A 224 12.24 -18.85 -5.51
CA ARG A 224 12.66 -18.38 -4.18
C ARG A 224 11.71 -17.33 -3.62
N LEU A 225 11.39 -16.30 -4.40
CA LEU A 225 10.50 -15.21 -4.00
C LEU A 225 9.08 -15.71 -3.72
N ARG A 226 8.55 -16.60 -4.57
CA ARG A 226 7.25 -17.25 -4.33
C ARG A 226 7.23 -18.05 -3.02
N SER A 227 8.33 -18.74 -2.67
CA SER A 227 8.44 -19.44 -1.39
C SER A 227 8.38 -18.47 -0.21
N HIS A 228 9.17 -17.40 -0.26
CA HIS A 228 9.16 -16.37 0.80
C HIS A 228 7.77 -15.75 1.01
N ILE A 229 7.09 -15.39 -0.09
CA ILE A 229 5.74 -14.81 -0.02
C ILE A 229 4.74 -15.81 0.55
N ARG A 230 4.83 -17.11 0.18
CA ARG A 230 3.96 -18.15 0.75
C ARG A 230 4.19 -18.35 2.24
N GLU A 231 5.45 -18.45 2.66
CA GLU A 231 5.82 -18.59 4.07
C GLU A 231 5.32 -17.40 4.89
N PHE A 232 5.49 -16.19 4.37
CA PHE A 232 4.93 -14.98 4.95
C PHE A 232 3.40 -15.02 5.05
N ALA A 233 2.72 -15.33 3.96
CA ALA A 233 1.26 -15.40 3.93
C ALA A 233 0.71 -16.39 4.97
N ALA A 234 1.37 -17.53 5.14
CA ALA A 234 1.03 -18.52 6.17
C ALA A 234 1.30 -18.01 7.59
N GLN A 235 2.50 -17.48 7.85
CA GLN A 235 2.92 -16.99 9.16
C GLN A 235 2.03 -15.85 9.65
N TYR A 236 1.70 -14.89 8.77
CA TYR A 236 0.96 -13.67 9.10
C TYR A 236 -0.56 -13.78 8.84
N ARG A 237 -1.02 -14.94 8.33
CA ARG A 237 -2.43 -15.19 7.95
C ARG A 237 -2.93 -14.15 6.94
N MET A 238 -2.13 -13.89 5.92
CA MET A 238 -2.40 -12.92 4.85
C MET A 238 -2.32 -13.59 3.46
N PRO A 239 -3.22 -14.55 3.16
CA PRO A 239 -3.22 -15.29 1.89
C PRO A 239 -3.39 -14.40 0.65
N PHE A 240 -3.86 -13.16 0.82
CA PHE A 240 -3.95 -12.20 -0.27
C PHE A 240 -2.62 -12.01 -1.03
N PHE A 241 -1.49 -11.93 -0.33
CA PHE A 241 -0.20 -11.73 -0.99
C PHE A 241 0.23 -12.93 -1.84
N GLU A 242 -0.10 -14.16 -1.43
CA GLU A 242 0.14 -15.34 -2.27
C GLU A 242 -0.73 -15.30 -3.53
N ARG A 243 -2.01 -14.87 -3.41
CA ARG A 243 -2.89 -14.67 -4.58
C ARG A 243 -2.33 -13.63 -5.55
N VAL A 244 -1.83 -12.50 -5.05
CA VAL A 244 -1.20 -11.47 -5.88
C VAL A 244 0.04 -12.06 -6.57
N ALA A 245 0.92 -12.72 -5.83
CA ALA A 245 2.11 -13.34 -6.38
C ALA A 245 1.78 -14.37 -7.49
N ALA A 246 0.75 -15.19 -7.30
CA ALA A 246 0.30 -16.16 -8.30
C ALA A 246 -0.12 -15.51 -9.63
N GLY A 247 -0.66 -14.28 -9.60
CA GLY A 247 -1.01 -13.51 -10.80
C GLY A 247 0.19 -12.86 -11.50
N ILE A 248 1.34 -12.74 -10.84
CA ILE A 248 2.55 -12.18 -11.44
C ILE A 248 3.16 -13.22 -12.40
N GLY A 249 3.35 -12.83 -13.66
CA GLY A 249 3.91 -13.69 -14.70
C GLY A 249 2.87 -14.54 -15.47
N ALA A 250 1.61 -14.55 -15.04
CA ALA A 250 0.50 -15.00 -15.88
C ALA A 250 0.29 -13.95 -16.98
N ALA A 251 0.34 -14.38 -18.24
CA ALA A 251 0.19 -13.53 -19.43
C ALA A 251 -1.28 -13.15 -19.67
#